data_AF-A0A7H4MMQ3-F1
#
_entry.id   AF-A0A7H4MMQ3-F1
#
_cell.length_a   1.000
_cell.length_b   1.000
_cell.length_c   1.000
_cell.angle_alpha   90.00
_cell.angle_beta   90.00
_cell.angle_gamma   90.00
#
_symmetry.space_group_name_H-M   'P 1'
#
loop_
_entity.id
_entity.type
_entity.pdbx_description
1 polymer ?
#
loop_
_entity_poly.entity_id
_entity_poly.type
_entity_poly.pdbx_seq_one_letter_code
_entity_poly.pdbx_strand_id
1 'polypeptide(L)'
;MKRAFDGIRTALKLIRQYDPRLTLLELGKLLLQSSDSWLLLGSAEEIAAALTETWQAGAADGFNLMFPLLPGDFDRFVDQVVPILQRNGVMRDRYPPGTLREKLGLPAVENRFTAP
;
A
#
# COMPACT_ATOMS: atom_id res chain seq x y z
N MET A 1 19.16 -7.49 -20.78
CA MET A 1 17.90 -7.01 -21.43
C MET A 1 16.81 -6.98 -20.36
N LYS A 2 16.53 -5.78 -19.80
CA LYS A 2 15.56 -5.60 -18.71
C LYS A 2 14.17 -5.92 -19.26
N ARG A 3 13.49 -6.95 -18.74
CA ARG A 3 12.12 -7.30 -19.16
C ARG A 3 11.18 -6.21 -18.64
N ALA A 4 10.43 -5.57 -19.53
CA ALA A 4 9.41 -4.60 -19.16
C ALA A 4 8.26 -5.35 -18.47
N PHE A 5 7.85 -4.84 -17.32
CA PHE A 5 6.75 -5.36 -16.53
C PHE A 5 5.41 -4.97 -17.19
N ASP A 6 4.57 -5.96 -17.52
CA ASP A 6 3.26 -5.83 -18.20
C ASP A 6 2.12 -6.46 -17.37
N GLY A 7 2.13 -6.20 -16.06
CA GLY A 7 1.15 -6.64 -15.07
C GLY A 7 0.76 -8.12 -15.08
N ILE A 8 -0.56 -8.44 -15.00
CA ILE A 8 -1.08 -9.82 -14.87
C ILE A 8 -0.55 -10.77 -15.96
N ARG A 9 -0.22 -10.28 -17.16
CA ARG A 9 0.38 -11.09 -18.23
C ARG A 9 1.80 -11.54 -17.89
N THR A 10 2.53 -10.75 -17.12
CA THR A 10 3.85 -11.12 -16.58
C THR A 10 3.70 -12.21 -15.53
N ALA A 11 2.75 -12.07 -14.60
CA ALA A 11 2.42 -13.09 -13.60
C ALA A 11 2.04 -14.43 -14.24
N LEU A 12 1.15 -14.42 -15.24
CA LEU A 12 0.74 -15.62 -15.97
C LEU A 12 1.90 -16.27 -16.74
N LYS A 13 2.80 -15.47 -17.33
CA LYS A 13 4.00 -15.99 -18.00
C LYS A 13 4.98 -16.62 -17.02
N LEU A 14 5.15 -16.04 -15.83
CA LEU A 14 5.97 -16.60 -14.77
C LEU A 14 5.39 -17.94 -14.29
N ILE A 15 4.07 -18.04 -14.07
CA ILE A 15 3.40 -19.30 -13.70
C ILE A 15 3.49 -20.37 -14.80
N ARG A 16 3.42 -20.00 -16.08
CA ARG A 16 3.49 -20.99 -17.18
C ARG A 16 4.89 -21.49 -17.48
N GLN A 17 5.92 -20.74 -17.09
CA GLN A 17 7.33 -21.04 -17.42
C GLN A 17 8.22 -21.13 -16.18
N TYR A 18 7.64 -21.33 -15.00
CA TYR A 18 8.43 -21.41 -13.76
C TYR A 18 9.32 -22.64 -13.76
N ASP A 19 10.48 -22.53 -13.10
CA ASP A 19 11.35 -23.68 -12.86
C ASP A 19 10.71 -24.58 -11.79
N PRO A 20 10.35 -25.84 -12.11
CA PRO A 20 9.71 -26.74 -11.17
C PRO A 20 10.62 -27.14 -10.00
N ARG A 21 11.90 -26.76 -10.02
CA ARG A 21 12.85 -27.00 -8.92
C ARG A 21 12.81 -25.93 -7.83
N LEU A 22 12.09 -24.82 -8.04
CA LEU A 22 11.93 -23.79 -7.02
C LEU A 22 11.25 -24.35 -5.77
N THR A 23 11.72 -23.93 -4.61
CA THR A 23 11.01 -24.17 -3.36
C THR A 23 9.70 -23.38 -3.33
N LEU A 24 8.76 -23.81 -2.48
CA LEU A 24 7.48 -23.11 -2.31
C LEU A 24 7.67 -21.64 -1.91
N LEU A 25 8.71 -21.34 -1.12
CA LEU A 25 9.07 -19.97 -0.72
C LEU A 25 9.58 -19.14 -1.91
N GLU A 26 10.46 -19.71 -2.74
CA GLU A 26 11.01 -19.00 -3.91
C GLU A 26 9.93 -18.75 -4.97
N LEU A 27 9.06 -19.75 -5.21
CA LEU A 27 7.91 -19.59 -6.08
C LEU A 27 6.95 -18.51 -5.53
N GLY A 28 6.67 -18.51 -4.23
CA GLY A 28 5.86 -17.49 -3.59
C GLY A 28 6.42 -16.08 -3.76
N LYS A 29 7.73 -15.89 -3.56
CA LYS A 29 8.42 -14.60 -3.79
C LYS A 29 8.29 -14.13 -5.24
N LEU A 30 8.48 -15.04 -6.20
CA LEU A 30 8.37 -14.72 -7.63
C LEU A 30 6.96 -14.26 -8.01
N LEU A 31 5.92 -14.91 -7.45
CA LEU A 31 4.53 -14.54 -7.72
C LEU A 31 4.15 -13.20 -7.09
N LEU A 32 4.61 -12.91 -5.87
CA LEU A 32 4.35 -11.62 -5.21
C LEU A 32 5.00 -10.45 -5.97
N GLN A 33 6.22 -10.65 -6.50
CA GLN A 33 6.94 -9.67 -7.33
C GLN A 33 6.31 -9.44 -8.70
N SER A 34 5.36 -10.30 -9.12
CA SER A 34 4.69 -10.19 -10.41
C SER A 34 3.43 -9.32 -10.38
N SER A 35 3.08 -8.78 -9.20
CA SER A 35 1.99 -7.82 -9.03
C SER A 35 2.46 -6.38 -9.28
N ASP A 36 1.59 -5.54 -9.84
CA ASP A 36 1.84 -4.13 -10.18
C ASP A 36 1.93 -3.23 -8.93
N SER A 37 1.94 -3.86 -7.75
CA SER A 37 1.81 -3.21 -6.46
C SER A 37 3.15 -3.22 -5.74
N TRP A 38 3.44 -2.13 -5.03
CA TRP A 38 4.65 -2.02 -4.23
C TRP A 38 4.60 -3.03 -3.07
N LEU A 39 5.38 -4.10 -3.18
CA LEU A 39 5.51 -5.10 -2.13
C LEU A 39 6.51 -4.61 -1.08
N LEU A 40 6.01 -4.39 0.14
CA LEU A 40 6.81 -3.95 1.28
C LEU A 40 6.81 -5.04 2.35
N LEU A 41 7.98 -5.61 2.63
CA LEU A 41 8.17 -6.71 3.57
C LEU A 41 9.33 -6.37 4.50
N GLY A 42 9.09 -6.46 5.81
CA GLY A 42 10.10 -6.14 6.82
C GLY A 42 9.48 -6.04 8.22
N SER A 43 10.29 -5.57 9.16
CA SER A 43 9.87 -5.11 10.48
C SER A 43 8.94 -3.89 10.40
N ALA A 44 8.27 -3.58 11.51
CA ALA A 44 7.40 -2.40 11.58
C ALA A 44 8.19 -1.10 11.35
N GLU A 45 9.44 -1.03 11.83
CA GLU A 45 10.36 0.08 11.65
C GLU A 45 10.76 0.26 10.18
N GLU A 46 11.11 -0.83 9.50
CA GLU A 46 11.49 -0.78 8.07
C GLU A 46 10.30 -0.36 7.20
N ILE A 47 9.11 -0.91 7.47
CA ILE A 47 7.88 -0.54 6.77
C ILE A 47 7.56 0.95 7.02
N ALA A 48 7.57 1.39 8.28
CA ALA A 48 7.28 2.78 8.62
C ALA A 48 8.29 3.76 8.02
N ALA A 49 9.59 3.40 8.01
CA ALA A 49 10.64 4.21 7.39
C ALA A 49 10.39 4.40 5.90
N ALA A 50 10.11 3.31 5.16
CA ALA A 50 9.85 3.38 3.73
C ALA A 50 8.60 4.22 3.39
N LEU A 51 7.52 4.06 4.15
CA LEU A 51 6.31 4.88 3.98
C LEU A 51 6.57 6.36 4.30
N THR A 52 7.32 6.65 5.37
CA THR A 52 7.71 8.01 5.77
C THR A 52 8.55 8.68 4.69
N GLU A 53 9.57 7.99 4.18
CA GLU A 53 10.44 8.49 3.11
C GLU A 53 9.64 8.80 1.84
N THR A 54 8.76 7.89 1.43
CA THR A 54 7.93 8.06 0.22
C THR A 54 6.98 9.25 0.35
N TRP A 55 6.37 9.45 1.53
CA TRP A 55 5.54 10.61 1.83
C TRP A 55 6.36 11.92 1.79
N GLN A 56 7.50 11.95 2.48
CA GLN A 56 8.36 13.14 2.57
C GLN A 56 8.97 13.53 1.22
N ALA A 57 9.22 12.55 0.35
CA ALA A 57 9.64 12.78 -1.02
C ALA A 57 8.54 13.37 -1.92
N GLY A 58 7.30 13.48 -1.43
CA GLY A 58 6.15 13.94 -2.21
C GLY A 58 5.73 12.97 -3.30
N ALA A 59 6.11 11.69 -3.19
CA ALA A 59 5.80 10.67 -4.19
C ALA A 59 4.35 10.17 -4.08
N ALA A 60 3.71 10.33 -2.92
CA ALA A 60 2.31 9.97 -2.69
C ALA A 60 1.68 10.78 -1.55
N ASP A 61 0.39 11.13 -1.69
CA ASP A 61 -0.47 11.73 -0.65
C ASP A 61 -1.20 10.69 0.22
N GLY A 62 -0.84 9.42 0.09
CA GLY A 62 -1.44 8.32 0.82
C GLY A 62 -1.23 6.98 0.12
N PHE A 63 -1.50 5.89 0.85
CA PHE A 63 -1.28 4.53 0.36
C PHE A 63 -2.56 3.72 0.40
N ASN A 64 -2.81 2.97 -0.66
CA ASN A 64 -3.82 1.93 -0.65
C ASN A 64 -3.18 0.63 -0.15
N LEU A 65 -3.55 0.19 1.06
CA LEU A 65 -2.94 -0.97 1.70
C LEU A 65 -3.72 -2.24 1.35
N MET A 66 -3.01 -3.23 0.79
CA MET A 66 -3.58 -4.54 0.47
C MET A 66 -2.85 -5.60 1.28
N PHE A 67 -3.57 -6.18 2.24
CA PHE A 67 -3.02 -7.18 3.14
C PHE A 67 -3.25 -8.59 2.59
N PRO A 68 -2.23 -9.48 2.59
CA PRO A 68 -2.39 -10.86 2.17
C PRO A 68 -3.32 -11.67 3.09
N LEU A 69 -3.30 -11.40 4.40
CA LEU A 69 -4.09 -12.14 5.39
C LEU A 69 -4.86 -11.19 6.32
N LEU A 70 -6.18 -11.13 6.14
CA LEU A 70 -7.07 -10.38 7.01
C LEU A 70 -7.75 -11.29 8.06
N PRO A 71 -8.00 -10.77 9.29
CA PRO A 71 -7.69 -9.42 9.75
C PRO A 71 -6.26 -9.25 10.30
N GLY A 72 -5.53 -10.34 10.55
CA GLY A 72 -4.32 -10.32 11.37
C GLY A 72 -3.19 -9.39 10.88
N ASP A 73 -2.98 -9.26 9.57
CA ASP A 73 -1.96 -8.34 9.05
C ASP A 73 -2.38 -6.87 9.21
N PHE A 74 -3.68 -6.57 9.11
CA PHE A 74 -4.21 -5.25 9.39
C PHE A 74 -4.02 -4.88 10.86
N ASP A 75 -4.35 -5.80 11.77
CA ASP A 75 -4.18 -5.58 13.22
C ASP A 75 -2.72 -5.32 13.57
N ARG A 76 -1.78 -6.11 13.04
CA ARG A 76 -0.33 -5.89 13.24
C ARG A 76 0.12 -4.54 12.69
N PHE A 77 -0.39 -4.13 11.53
CA PHE A 77 -0.06 -2.83 10.95
C PHE A 77 -0.55 -1.68 11.85
N VAL A 78 -1.79 -1.77 12.33
CA VAL A 78 -2.37 -0.77 13.24
C VAL A 78 -1.62 -0.72 14.57
N ASP A 79 -1.25 -1.88 15.14
CA ASP A 79 -0.61 -1.94 16.45
C ASP A 79 0.87 -1.55 16.41
N GLN A 80 1.58 -1.86 15.32
CA GLN A 80 3.04 -1.74 15.26
C GLN A 80 3.52 -0.61 14.36
N VAL A 81 2.88 -0.38 13.20
CA VAL A 81 3.36 0.59 12.20
C VAL A 81 2.73 1.97 12.41
N VAL A 82 1.41 2.05 12.62
CA VAL A 82 0.70 3.32 12.79
C VAL A 82 1.30 4.20 13.90
N PRO A 83 1.67 3.68 15.10
CA PRO A 83 2.28 4.50 16.13
C PRO A 83 3.63 5.10 15.70
N ILE A 84 4.41 4.39 14.87
CA ILE A 84 5.68 4.91 14.33
C ILE A 84 5.39 6.04 13.34
N LEU A 85 4.43 5.86 12.43
CA LEU A 85 4.05 6.88 11.46
C LEU A 85 3.52 8.16 12.14
N GLN A 86 2.75 8.00 13.22
CA GLN A 86 2.28 9.12 14.04
C GLN A 86 3.43 9.85 14.74
N ARG A 87 4.38 9.11 15.35
CA ARG A 87 5.59 9.71 15.96
C ARG A 87 6.45 10.45 14.93
N ASN A 88 6.50 9.97 13.70
CA ASN A 88 7.22 10.59 12.59
C ASN A 88 6.46 11.79 11.97
N GLY A 89 5.25 12.09 12.44
CA GLY A 89 4.45 13.23 11.95
C GLY A 89 3.85 13.05 10.55
N VAL A 90 3.88 11.84 9.99
CA VAL A 90 3.34 11.52 8.65
C VAL A 90 1.94 10.90 8.70
N MET A 91 1.39 10.70 9.89
CA MET A 91 0.03 10.22 10.09
C MET A 91 -0.66 10.96 11.24
N ARG A 92 -1.97 11.18 11.09
CA ARG A 92 -2.80 11.85 12.10
C ARG A 92 -2.94 10.99 13.35
N ASP A 93 -2.93 11.63 14.52
CA ASP A 93 -3.18 11.02 15.83
C ASP A 93 -4.68 10.82 16.10
N ARG A 94 -5.50 11.75 15.60
CA ARG A 94 -6.96 11.74 15.73
C ARG A 94 -7.62 12.36 14.50
N TYR A 95 -8.86 11.97 14.25
CA TYR A 95 -9.69 12.58 13.21
C TYR A 95 -10.74 13.51 13.84
N PRO A 96 -10.89 14.74 13.34
CA PRO A 96 -11.99 15.60 13.75
C PRO A 96 -13.35 15.01 13.30
N PRO A 97 -14.46 15.43 13.95
CA PRO A 97 -15.80 15.14 13.43
C PRO A 97 -15.96 15.75 12.02
N GLY A 98 -16.91 15.21 11.25
CA GLY A 98 -17.19 15.65 9.90
C GLY A 98 -17.14 14.52 8.86
N THR A 99 -17.34 14.92 7.61
CA THR A 99 -17.36 14.11 6.40
C THR A 99 -15.98 13.59 6.02
N LEU A 100 -15.96 12.58 5.15
CA LEU A 100 -14.71 12.06 4.58
C LEU A 100 -13.96 13.15 3.79
N ARG A 101 -14.67 14.03 3.07
CA ARG A 101 -14.04 15.13 2.31
C ARG A 101 -13.24 16.05 3.21
N GLU A 102 -13.82 16.46 4.33
CA GLU A 102 -13.14 17.32 5.30
C GLU A 102 -11.90 16.64 5.89
N LYS A 103 -12.00 15.34 6.21
CA LYS A 103 -10.86 14.55 6.73
C LYS A 103 -9.71 14.41 5.70
N LEU A 104 -10.04 14.45 4.41
CA LEU A 104 -9.07 14.40 3.30
C LEU A 104 -8.62 15.81 2.84
N GLY A 105 -9.13 16.89 3.43
CA GLY A 105 -8.82 18.26 3.00
C GLY A 105 -9.44 18.64 1.65
N LEU A 106 -10.52 17.97 1.24
CA LEU A 106 -11.21 18.22 -0.02
C LEU A 106 -12.33 19.26 0.16
N PRO A 107 -12.54 20.17 -0.82
CA PRO A 107 -13.60 21.18 -0.75
C PRO A 107 -14.99 20.54 -0.80
N ALA A 108 -15.96 21.25 -0.20
CA ALA A 108 -17.38 20.93 -0.38
C ALA A 108 -17.77 21.10 -1.86
N VAL A 109 -18.61 20.19 -2.35
CA VAL A 109 -19.13 20.25 -3.73
C VAL A 109 -20.62 20.55 -3.65
N GLU A 110 -21.02 21.70 -4.18
CA GLU A 110 -22.44 22.07 -4.25
C GLU A 110 -23.17 21.23 -5.29
N ASN A 111 -24.44 20.92 -5.00
CA ASN A 111 -25.29 20.21 -5.94
C ASN A 111 -25.64 21.13 -7.11
N ARG A 112 -25.23 20.78 -8.33
CA ARG A 112 -25.52 21.56 -9.54
C ARG A 112 -27.01 21.69 -9.88
N PHE A 113 -27.87 20.88 -9.29
CA PHE A 113 -29.33 20.87 -9.53
C PHE A 113 -30.12 21.67 -8.48
N THR A 114 -29.45 22.33 -7.53
CA THR A 114 -30.12 23.15 -6.50
C THR A 114 -30.13 24.65 -6.82
N ALA A 115 -29.56 25.06 -7.96
CA ALA A 115 -29.73 26.43 -8.46
C ALA A 115 -31.15 26.58 -9.07
N PRO A 116 -31.85 27.70 -8.80
CA PRO A 116 -33.20 27.95 -9.31
C PRO A 116 -33.24 28.12 -10.84
#